data_AF-A4I2I3-F1
#
_entry.id   AF-A4I2I3-F1
#
_cell.length_a   1.000
_cell.length_b   1.000
_cell.length_c   1.000
_cell.angle_alpha   90.00
_cell.angle_beta   90.00
_cell.angle_gamma   90.00
#
_symmetry.space_group_name_H-M   'P 1'
#
loop_
_entity.id
_entity.type
_entity.pdbx_description
1 polymer ?
#
loop_
_entity_poly.entity_id
_entity_poly.type
_entity_poly.pdbx_seq_one_letter_code
_entity_poly.pdbx_strand_id
1 'polypeptide(L)'
;MASTLEAEIAFLLSVAAHLGHSSEHIGENEDDASGAPPVSSLTTSEREVLAELLLLEKKEGDYVFATRADTAAAGGVEALLAESPLTAMYRGEAVSPYTRFILSFYSSTLYAQVPTKVNTIAIRLFQRFLCGCRGDALQQVHHGFGRRSMEVVLRECLNLAGNLSSTLQIAAPSEMTGLVIAELNYDVQEVSPLDYLDVILPHISYLSQMCQQASLLLLAHEEMVRQPSSLVALFTIVFTIRNMGAGDDAVALLLSSWPECRQAAFYRMNAFLNCFT
;
A
#
# COMPACT_ATOMS: atom_id res chain seq x y z
N MET A 1 -12.50 -16.12 -10.52
CA MET A 1 -11.68 -15.12 -9.80
C MET A 1 -11.74 -13.73 -10.42
N ALA A 2 -11.91 -13.55 -11.74
CA ALA A 2 -12.19 -12.23 -12.33
C ALA A 2 -13.49 -11.58 -11.77
N SER A 3 -14.51 -12.40 -11.48
CA SER A 3 -15.82 -11.94 -10.96
C SER A 3 -15.76 -11.27 -9.58
N THR A 4 -14.80 -11.63 -8.73
CA THR A 4 -14.64 -11.00 -7.40
C THR A 4 -13.90 -9.66 -7.49
N LEU A 5 -13.03 -9.50 -8.48
CA LEU A 5 -12.18 -8.34 -8.65
C LEU A 5 -12.90 -7.21 -9.40
N GLU A 6 -13.67 -7.55 -10.45
CA GLU A 6 -14.66 -6.64 -11.03
C GLU A 6 -15.71 -6.23 -10.01
N ALA A 7 -16.15 -7.13 -9.12
CA ALA A 7 -17.09 -6.78 -8.06
C ALA A 7 -16.48 -5.81 -7.05
N GLU A 8 -15.18 -5.92 -6.73
CA GLU A 8 -14.48 -4.99 -5.83
C GLU A 8 -14.24 -3.62 -6.47
N ILE A 9 -13.96 -3.56 -7.77
CA ILE A 9 -13.88 -2.29 -8.53
C ILE A 9 -15.27 -1.67 -8.70
N ALA A 10 -16.28 -2.46 -9.09
CA ALA A 10 -17.65 -1.99 -9.19
C ALA A 10 -18.15 -1.49 -7.82
N PHE A 11 -17.74 -2.17 -6.74
CA PHE A 11 -17.97 -1.71 -5.38
C PHE A 11 -17.28 -0.37 -5.11
N LEU A 12 -15.96 -0.23 -5.35
CA LEU A 12 -15.22 1.03 -5.22
C LEU A 12 -15.87 2.21 -5.94
N LEU A 13 -16.30 1.96 -7.18
CA LEU A 13 -16.96 2.96 -7.99
C LEU A 13 -18.35 3.28 -7.45
N SER A 14 -19.10 2.28 -6.99
CA SER A 14 -20.39 2.51 -6.35
C SER A 14 -20.26 3.32 -5.05
N VAL A 15 -19.16 3.13 -4.31
CA VAL A 15 -18.83 3.90 -3.11
C VAL A 15 -18.45 5.35 -3.45
N ALA A 16 -17.50 5.53 -4.37
CA ALA A 16 -17.10 6.85 -4.84
C ALA A 16 -18.30 7.63 -5.43
N ALA A 17 -19.17 6.90 -6.16
CA ALA A 17 -20.41 7.41 -6.71
C ALA A 17 -21.41 7.84 -5.65
N HIS A 18 -21.65 6.98 -4.66
CA HIS A 18 -22.61 7.25 -3.61
C HIS A 18 -22.21 8.49 -2.80
N LEU A 19 -20.92 8.68 -2.54
CA LEU A 19 -20.42 9.76 -1.69
C LEU A 19 -20.28 11.11 -2.40
N GLY A 20 -19.96 11.11 -3.70
CA GLY A 20 -20.02 12.33 -4.52
C GLY A 20 -21.42 12.94 -4.53
N HIS A 21 -22.45 12.10 -4.58
CA HIS A 21 -23.85 12.52 -4.56
C HIS A 21 -24.33 12.99 -3.19
N SER A 22 -23.85 12.40 -2.08
CA SER A 22 -24.25 12.80 -0.73
C SER A 22 -23.78 14.22 -0.36
N SER A 23 -22.62 14.65 -0.85
CA SER A 23 -22.06 15.98 -0.52
C SER A 23 -22.78 17.13 -1.22
N GLU A 24 -23.44 16.89 -2.35
CA GLU A 24 -24.21 17.91 -3.07
C GLU A 24 -25.62 18.13 -2.47
N HIS A 25 -26.04 17.35 -1.47
CA HIS A 25 -27.42 17.38 -0.94
C HIS A 25 -27.54 17.84 0.53
N ILE A 26 -26.48 18.40 1.13
CA ILE A 26 -26.53 18.87 2.52
C ILE A 26 -27.24 20.25 2.65
N GLY A 27 -27.75 20.83 1.56
CA GLY A 27 -28.23 22.21 1.54
C GLY A 27 -29.69 22.49 1.14
N GLU A 28 -30.38 21.66 0.36
CA GLU A 28 -31.58 22.13 -0.34
C GLU A 28 -32.69 21.07 -0.41
N ASN A 29 -33.81 21.36 0.29
CA ASN A 29 -35.17 20.81 0.20
C ASN A 29 -35.39 19.38 -0.35
N GLU A 30 -35.96 18.51 0.50
CA GLU A 30 -36.34 17.11 0.26
C GLU A 30 -37.38 16.81 -0.85
N ASP A 31 -37.68 17.72 -1.80
CA ASP A 31 -38.80 17.52 -2.75
C ASP A 31 -38.43 17.42 -4.24
N ASP A 32 -37.15 17.32 -4.61
CA ASP A 32 -36.75 17.00 -6.00
C ASP A 32 -35.79 15.81 -6.06
N ALA A 33 -36.35 14.60 -5.90
CA ALA A 33 -35.70 13.33 -6.28
C ALA A 33 -35.63 13.16 -7.82
N SER A 34 -35.24 14.22 -8.53
CA SER A 34 -35.09 14.29 -9.97
C SER A 34 -33.62 14.51 -10.33
N GLY A 35 -32.90 13.40 -10.52
CA GLY A 35 -31.78 13.39 -11.46
C GLY A 35 -30.41 13.77 -10.91
N ALA A 36 -29.96 13.13 -9.83
CA ALA A 36 -28.53 12.88 -9.70
C ALA A 36 -28.08 12.14 -10.98
N PRO A 37 -27.14 12.66 -11.79
CA PRO A 37 -26.69 11.94 -12.96
C PRO A 37 -26.15 10.58 -12.50
N PRO A 38 -26.43 9.48 -13.22
CA PRO A 38 -25.82 8.20 -12.87
C PRO A 38 -24.32 8.46 -12.87
N VAL A 39 -23.68 8.22 -11.73
CA VAL A 39 -22.25 8.50 -11.60
C VAL A 39 -21.55 7.88 -12.77
N SER A 40 -20.76 8.72 -13.42
CA SER A 40 -19.92 8.43 -14.57
C SER A 40 -19.36 7.04 -14.43
N SER A 41 -20.00 6.11 -15.13
CA SER A 41 -19.47 4.76 -15.28
C SER A 41 -18.06 4.95 -15.82
N LEU A 42 -17.05 4.36 -15.18
CA LEU A 42 -15.68 4.42 -15.68
C LEU A 42 -15.71 4.26 -17.19
N THR A 43 -14.98 5.13 -17.87
CA THR A 43 -14.75 5.00 -19.30
C THR A 43 -14.16 3.63 -19.59
N THR A 44 -14.34 3.13 -20.81
CA THR A 44 -13.75 1.85 -21.21
C THR A 44 -12.24 1.84 -20.96
N SER A 45 -11.56 2.95 -21.26
CA SER A 45 -10.12 3.13 -20.99
C SER A 45 -9.77 2.95 -19.51
N GLU A 46 -10.53 3.55 -18.58
CA GLU A 46 -10.24 3.42 -17.15
C GLU A 46 -10.47 1.99 -16.66
N ARG A 47 -11.48 1.29 -17.18
CA ARG A 47 -11.70 -0.13 -16.86
C ARG A 47 -10.58 -1.01 -17.38
N GLU A 48 -10.07 -0.73 -18.58
CA GLU A 48 -8.94 -1.43 -19.17
C GLU A 48 -7.68 -1.23 -18.34
N VAL A 49 -7.37 0.01 -17.93
CA VAL A 49 -6.23 0.29 -17.05
C VAL A 49 -6.38 -0.44 -15.71
N LEU A 50 -7.54 -0.39 -15.06
CA LEU A 50 -7.74 -1.12 -13.80
C LEU A 50 -7.60 -2.64 -13.99
N ALA A 51 -8.14 -3.18 -15.08
CA ALA A 51 -8.00 -4.61 -15.39
C ALA A 51 -6.51 -4.98 -15.59
N GLU A 52 -5.73 -4.12 -16.23
CA GLU A 52 -4.29 -4.31 -16.39
C GLU A 52 -3.56 -4.25 -15.03
N LEU A 53 -3.85 -3.25 -14.19
CA LEU A 53 -3.27 -3.16 -12.84
C LEU A 53 -3.56 -4.41 -12.02
N LEU A 54 -4.79 -4.92 -12.07
CA LEU A 54 -5.20 -6.14 -11.38
C LEU A 54 -4.53 -7.41 -11.92
N LEU A 55 -4.20 -7.46 -13.20
CA LEU A 55 -3.46 -8.57 -13.79
C LEU A 55 -1.99 -8.56 -13.35
N LEU A 56 -1.42 -7.37 -13.15
CA LEU A 56 -0.04 -7.17 -12.70
C LEU A 56 0.11 -7.27 -11.18
N GLU A 57 -0.98 -7.07 -10.44
CA GLU A 57 -1.00 -7.07 -8.99
C GLU A 57 -0.58 -8.42 -8.40
N LYS A 58 0.34 -8.35 -7.45
CA LYS A 58 0.72 -9.49 -6.62
C LYS A 58 -0.39 -9.82 -5.64
N LYS A 59 -0.80 -11.08 -5.64
CA LYS A 59 -1.80 -11.62 -4.72
C LYS A 59 -1.13 -12.00 -3.41
N GLU A 60 -1.92 -12.19 -2.36
CA GLU A 60 -1.42 -12.63 -1.05
C GLU A 60 -0.47 -13.84 -1.16
N GLY A 61 -0.79 -14.81 -2.02
CA GLY A 61 0.04 -16.00 -2.28
C GLY A 61 1.43 -15.69 -2.86
N ASP A 62 1.59 -14.59 -3.58
CA ASP A 62 2.88 -14.14 -4.13
C ASP A 62 3.80 -13.54 -3.06
N TYR A 63 3.25 -13.20 -1.90
CA TYR A 63 4.02 -12.86 -0.70
C TYR A 63 4.32 -14.10 0.15
N VAL A 64 3.82 -15.30 -0.19
CA VAL A 64 3.98 -16.51 0.64
C VAL A 64 5.12 -17.41 0.16
N PHE A 65 5.99 -16.94 -0.75
CA PHE A 65 7.09 -17.77 -1.23
C PHE A 65 8.04 -18.18 -0.08
N ALA A 66 8.14 -19.48 0.14
CA ALA A 66 9.11 -20.18 1.01
C ALA A 66 9.07 -19.93 2.54
N THR A 67 8.36 -18.94 3.09
CA THR A 67 8.29 -18.73 4.57
C THR A 67 7.43 -19.74 5.34
N ARG A 68 6.78 -20.70 4.66
CA ARG A 68 6.30 -21.95 5.29
C ARG A 68 7.29 -23.11 5.23
N ALA A 69 8.42 -22.97 4.54
CA ALA A 69 9.49 -23.96 4.58
C ALA A 69 10.51 -23.68 5.70
N ASP A 70 10.68 -22.42 6.11
CA ASP A 70 11.63 -22.07 7.16
C ASP A 70 11.14 -20.92 8.06
N THR A 71 10.47 -21.27 9.16
CA THR A 71 10.09 -20.31 10.22
C THR A 71 11.28 -19.57 10.81
N ALA A 72 12.51 -20.12 10.70
CA ALA A 72 13.70 -19.44 11.18
C ALA A 72 14.06 -18.20 10.34
N ALA A 73 13.82 -18.24 9.02
CA ALA A 73 14.05 -17.09 8.14
C ALA A 73 13.14 -15.91 8.50
N ALA A 74 11.85 -16.17 8.76
CA ALA A 74 10.90 -15.14 9.20
C ALA A 74 11.33 -14.49 10.53
N GLY A 75 11.72 -15.29 11.52
CA GLY A 75 12.24 -14.78 12.79
C GLY A 75 13.56 -13.99 12.61
N GLY A 76 14.40 -14.41 11.67
CA GLY A 76 15.62 -13.69 11.30
C GLY A 76 15.33 -12.31 10.70
N VAL A 77 14.33 -12.20 9.81
CA VAL A 77 13.92 -10.92 9.22
C VAL A 77 13.43 -9.96 10.31
N GLU A 78 12.57 -10.44 11.20
CA GLU A 78 12.04 -9.64 12.30
C GLU A 78 13.15 -9.16 13.24
N ALA A 79 14.12 -10.03 13.57
CA ALA A 79 15.29 -9.67 14.36
C ALA A 79 16.13 -8.58 13.68
N LEU A 80 16.40 -8.71 12.38
CA LEU A 80 17.18 -7.70 11.63
C LEU A 80 16.45 -6.36 11.51
N LEU A 81 15.12 -6.38 11.38
CA LEU A 81 14.32 -5.16 11.48
C LEU A 81 14.41 -4.55 12.89
N ALA A 82 14.31 -5.36 13.94
CA ALA A 82 14.38 -4.87 15.32
C ALA A 82 15.76 -4.28 15.68
N GLU A 83 16.84 -4.85 15.15
CA GLU A 83 18.22 -4.40 15.37
C GLU A 83 18.61 -3.16 14.55
N SER A 84 17.81 -2.81 13.55
CA SER A 84 18.10 -1.68 12.66
C SER A 84 18.14 -0.34 13.41
N PRO A 85 19.17 0.49 13.20
CA PRO A 85 19.21 1.86 13.72
C PRO A 85 17.99 2.69 13.35
N LEU A 86 17.45 2.53 12.13
CA LEU A 86 16.21 3.21 11.72
C LEU A 86 15.06 2.88 12.68
N THR A 87 14.85 1.61 13.03
CA THR A 87 13.74 1.18 13.91
C THR A 87 13.77 1.87 15.28
N ALA A 88 14.97 2.14 15.80
CA ALA A 88 15.15 2.83 17.08
C ALA A 88 14.80 4.34 17.03
N MET A 89 14.69 4.94 15.83
CA MET A 89 14.36 6.35 15.67
C MET A 89 12.88 6.63 15.96
N TYR A 90 11.98 5.74 15.54
CA TYR A 90 10.57 5.86 15.88
C TYR A 90 10.32 5.43 17.33
N ARG A 91 9.77 6.34 18.15
CA ARG A 91 9.46 6.13 19.57
C ARG A 91 7.96 6.16 19.88
N GLY A 92 7.11 6.15 18.85
CA GLY A 92 5.66 6.11 19.03
C GLY A 92 5.15 4.74 19.46
N GLU A 93 3.83 4.56 19.38
CA GLU A 93 3.11 3.43 19.98
C GLU A 93 3.23 2.11 19.18
N ALA A 94 3.72 2.16 17.94
CA ALA A 94 3.85 0.97 17.10
C ALA A 94 4.78 -0.07 17.75
N VAL A 95 4.27 -1.28 17.94
CA VAL A 95 5.01 -2.38 18.56
C VAL A 95 5.87 -3.13 17.53
N SER A 96 5.37 -3.26 16.30
CA SER A 96 6.02 -4.01 15.23
C SER A 96 7.36 -3.39 14.78
N PRO A 97 8.46 -4.17 14.75
CA PRO A 97 9.73 -3.72 14.20
C PRO A 97 9.60 -3.20 12.76
N TYR A 98 8.79 -3.86 11.93
CA TYR A 98 8.54 -3.44 10.55
C TYR A 98 7.91 -2.05 10.50
N THR A 99 6.82 -1.83 11.25
CA THR A 99 6.11 -0.56 11.22
C THR A 99 6.98 0.59 11.72
N ARG A 100 7.72 0.36 12.81
CA ARG A 100 8.69 1.35 13.32
C ARG A 100 9.79 1.66 12.29
N PHE A 101 10.30 0.65 11.60
CA PHE A 101 11.32 0.81 10.56
C PHE A 101 10.81 1.69 9.41
N ILE A 102 9.64 1.40 8.85
CA ILE A 102 9.09 2.16 7.72
C ILE A 102 8.68 3.58 8.13
N LEU A 103 8.06 3.77 9.29
CA LEU A 103 7.72 5.11 9.78
C LEU A 103 8.97 5.97 10.03
N SER A 104 10.05 5.35 10.49
CA SER A 104 11.35 6.04 10.62
C SER A 104 11.92 6.40 9.25
N PHE A 105 11.81 5.51 8.26
CA PHE A 105 12.22 5.79 6.89
C PHE A 105 11.44 6.96 6.27
N TYR A 106 10.13 7.08 6.51
CA TYR A 106 9.35 8.22 6.04
C TYR A 106 9.79 9.56 6.64
N SER A 107 10.48 9.53 7.78
CA SER A 107 11.09 10.72 8.38
C SER A 107 12.51 11.01 7.86
N SER A 108 13.04 10.16 6.98
CA SER A 108 14.41 10.29 6.46
C SER A 108 14.49 11.27 5.29
N THR A 109 15.68 11.85 5.09
CA THR A 109 15.97 12.72 3.94
C THR A 109 15.88 11.97 2.61
N LEU A 110 16.19 10.67 2.61
CA LEU A 110 16.11 9.84 1.40
C LEU A 110 14.68 9.73 0.89
N TYR A 111 13.71 9.49 1.78
CA TYR A 111 12.30 9.45 1.43
C TYR A 111 11.84 10.76 0.78
N ALA A 112 12.21 11.91 1.35
CA ALA A 112 11.81 13.23 0.88
C ALA A 112 12.39 13.62 -0.51
N GLN A 113 13.43 12.94 -0.97
CA GLN A 113 14.08 13.22 -2.25
C GLN A 113 13.51 12.39 -3.41
N VAL A 114 12.70 11.38 -3.10
CA VAL A 114 12.19 10.41 -4.07
C VAL A 114 10.69 10.65 -4.32
N PRO A 115 10.21 10.60 -5.58
CA PRO A 115 8.78 10.72 -5.86
C PRO A 115 7.96 9.71 -5.07
N THR A 116 6.80 10.13 -4.55
CA THR A 116 5.95 9.29 -3.70
C THR A 116 5.61 7.95 -4.34
N LYS A 117 5.34 7.94 -5.65
CA LYS A 117 5.07 6.72 -6.41
C LYS A 117 6.25 5.74 -6.41
N VAL A 118 7.47 6.24 -6.59
CA VAL A 118 8.70 5.43 -6.51
C VAL A 118 8.88 4.87 -5.09
N ASN A 119 8.63 5.68 -4.05
CA ASN A 119 8.67 5.20 -2.66
C ASN A 119 7.67 4.06 -2.41
N THR A 120 6.44 4.18 -2.88
CA THR A 120 5.43 3.11 -2.70
C THR A 120 5.82 1.82 -3.40
N ILE A 121 6.34 1.88 -4.63
CA ILE A 121 6.85 0.71 -5.37
C ILE A 121 8.02 0.07 -4.62
N ALA A 122 8.97 0.88 -4.14
CA ALA A 122 10.11 0.38 -3.37
C ALA A 122 9.68 -0.33 -2.08
N ILE A 123 8.66 0.18 -1.38
CA ILE A 123 8.12 -0.48 -0.19
C ILE A 123 7.43 -1.80 -0.55
N ARG A 124 6.71 -1.88 -1.66
CA ARG A 124 6.12 -3.16 -2.12
C ARG A 124 7.19 -4.19 -2.47
N LEU A 125 8.25 -3.80 -3.17
CA LEU A 125 9.41 -4.65 -3.43
C LEU A 125 10.06 -5.12 -2.13
N PHE A 126 10.24 -4.20 -1.17
CA PHE A 126 10.79 -4.53 0.14
C PHE A 126 9.90 -5.53 0.89
N GLN A 127 8.58 -5.31 0.94
CA GLN A 127 7.62 -6.22 1.57
C GLN A 127 7.68 -7.63 0.95
N ARG A 128 7.79 -7.75 -0.38
CA ARG A 128 7.99 -9.05 -1.05
C ARG A 128 9.30 -9.70 -0.67
N PHE A 129 10.39 -8.94 -0.66
CA PHE A 129 11.68 -9.43 -0.20
C PHE A 129 11.57 -9.99 1.22
N LEU A 130 10.97 -9.24 2.16
CA LEU A 130 10.83 -9.68 3.55
C LEU A 130 10.03 -10.98 3.69
N CYS A 131 9.03 -11.21 2.83
CA CYS A 131 8.21 -12.41 2.92
C CYS A 131 8.78 -13.61 2.13
N GLY A 132 9.61 -13.36 1.12
CA GLY A 132 10.14 -14.36 0.20
C GLY A 132 11.60 -14.75 0.43
N CYS A 133 12.36 -13.94 1.16
CA CYS A 133 13.82 -14.09 1.30
C CYS A 133 14.20 -15.40 2.00
N ARG A 134 15.11 -16.13 1.38
CA ARG A 134 15.65 -17.39 1.91
C ARG A 134 16.65 -17.12 3.04
N GLY A 135 16.75 -18.06 3.97
CA GLY A 135 17.59 -17.91 5.17
C GLY A 135 19.09 -17.73 4.86
N ASP A 136 19.60 -18.37 3.81
CA ASP A 136 20.98 -18.22 3.33
C ASP A 136 21.24 -16.82 2.75
N ALA A 137 20.32 -16.33 1.91
CA ALA A 137 20.37 -14.96 1.40
C ALA A 137 20.32 -13.94 2.54
N LEU A 138 19.44 -14.15 3.52
CA LEU A 138 19.33 -13.29 4.70
C LEU A 138 20.64 -13.24 5.51
N GLN A 139 21.27 -14.40 5.72
CA GLN A 139 22.58 -14.48 6.38
C GLN A 139 23.66 -13.77 5.57
N GLN A 140 23.65 -13.87 4.24
CA GLN A 140 24.60 -13.18 3.37
C GLN A 140 24.45 -11.65 3.49
N VAL A 141 23.22 -11.12 3.48
CA VAL A 141 22.98 -9.69 3.71
C VAL A 141 23.49 -9.27 5.10
N HIS A 142 23.15 -10.05 6.14
CA HIS A 142 23.61 -9.76 7.50
C HIS A 142 25.13 -9.78 7.64
N HIS A 143 25.81 -10.73 7.02
CA HIS A 143 27.27 -10.82 7.07
C HIS A 143 27.94 -9.60 6.41
N GLY A 144 27.37 -9.10 5.30
CA GLY A 144 27.92 -7.94 4.59
C GLY A 144 27.65 -6.59 5.27
N PHE A 145 26.47 -6.42 5.88
CA PHE A 145 25.99 -5.09 6.33
C PHE A 145 25.59 -5.02 7.81
N GLY A 146 25.65 -6.14 8.54
CA GLY A 146 25.32 -6.23 9.95
C GLY A 146 23.91 -5.71 10.25
N ARG A 147 23.79 -4.82 11.24
CA ARG A 147 22.51 -4.23 11.65
C ARG A 147 21.88 -3.31 10.60
N ARG A 148 22.64 -2.85 9.61
CA ARG A 148 22.13 -1.98 8.53
C ARG A 148 21.56 -2.75 7.34
N SER A 149 21.53 -4.08 7.41
CA SER A 149 21.07 -4.96 6.34
C SER A 149 19.74 -4.54 5.74
N MET A 150 18.72 -4.29 6.57
CA MET A 150 17.39 -3.92 6.10
C MET A 150 17.34 -2.52 5.48
N GLU A 151 18.17 -1.58 5.98
CA GLU A 151 18.30 -0.23 5.38
C GLU A 151 18.89 -0.32 3.97
N VAL A 152 19.88 -1.20 3.79
CA VAL A 152 20.53 -1.43 2.50
C VAL A 152 19.57 -2.11 1.53
N VAL A 153 18.84 -3.14 1.96
CA VAL A 153 17.82 -3.80 1.11
C VAL A 153 16.76 -2.78 0.67
N LEU A 154 16.20 -1.98 1.58
CA LEU A 154 15.23 -0.95 1.22
C LEU A 154 15.82 0.07 0.22
N ARG A 155 17.10 0.46 0.39
CA ARG A 155 17.79 1.33 -0.56
C ARG A 155 17.93 0.70 -1.94
N GLU A 156 18.23 -0.58 -2.02
CA GLU A 156 18.27 -1.28 -3.31
C GLU A 156 16.88 -1.41 -3.94
N CYS A 157 15.82 -1.61 -3.14
CA CYS A 157 14.45 -1.55 -3.65
C CYS A 157 14.11 -0.15 -4.21
N LEU A 158 14.58 0.93 -3.57
CA LEU A 158 14.45 2.29 -4.11
C LEU A 158 15.18 2.44 -5.44
N ASN A 159 16.44 1.97 -5.53
CA ASN A 159 17.22 2.01 -6.76
C ASN A 159 16.49 1.28 -7.90
N LEU A 160 15.95 0.09 -7.63
CA LEU A 160 15.18 -0.69 -8.60
C LEU A 160 13.92 0.06 -9.06
N ALA A 161 13.12 0.58 -8.13
CA ALA A 161 11.91 1.33 -8.44
C ALA A 161 12.19 2.60 -9.26
N GLY A 162 13.25 3.35 -8.91
CA GLY A 162 13.67 4.54 -9.63
C GLY A 162 14.14 4.22 -11.05
N ASN A 163 14.96 3.19 -11.20
CA ASN A 163 15.50 2.78 -12.50
C ASN A 163 14.40 2.26 -13.45
N LEU A 164 13.44 1.47 -12.93
CA LEU A 164 12.33 0.94 -13.74
C LEU A 164 11.36 2.03 -14.20
N SER A 165 11.07 3.00 -13.34
CA SER A 165 10.21 4.12 -13.71
C SER A 165 10.87 5.10 -14.68
N SER A 166 12.17 4.95 -14.98
CA SER A 166 12.98 5.90 -15.74
C SER A 166 12.95 7.34 -15.19
N THR A 167 12.45 7.52 -13.97
CA THR A 167 12.26 8.85 -13.36
C THR A 167 13.51 9.31 -12.63
N LEU A 168 14.30 8.39 -12.07
CA LEU A 168 15.53 8.67 -11.35
C LEU A 168 16.49 7.50 -11.45
N GLN A 169 17.68 7.73 -12.02
CA GLN A 169 18.82 6.88 -11.73
C GLN A 169 19.34 7.23 -10.33
N ILE A 170 18.92 6.45 -9.33
CA ILE A 170 19.32 6.69 -7.94
C ILE A 170 20.78 6.24 -7.73
N ALA A 171 21.14 5.07 -8.24
CA ALA A 171 22.51 4.54 -8.21
C ALA A 171 22.72 3.46 -9.28
N ALA A 172 24.00 3.18 -9.57
CA ALA A 172 24.39 2.02 -10.38
C ALA A 172 24.10 0.70 -9.63
N PRO A 173 23.69 -0.38 -10.33
CA PRO A 173 23.48 -1.68 -9.70
C PRO A 173 24.73 -2.18 -8.98
N SER A 174 24.53 -2.69 -7.77
CA SER A 174 25.55 -3.32 -6.92
C SER A 174 25.37 -4.85 -6.89
N GLU A 175 26.33 -5.55 -6.28
CA GLU A 175 26.16 -6.99 -5.99
C GLU A 175 24.91 -7.25 -5.13
N MET A 176 24.59 -6.33 -4.21
CA MET A 176 23.38 -6.40 -3.40
C MET A 176 22.12 -6.22 -4.25
N THR A 177 22.14 -5.36 -5.27
CA THR A 177 21.03 -5.26 -6.23
C THR A 177 20.77 -6.62 -6.88
N GLY A 178 21.81 -7.34 -7.26
CA GLY A 178 21.70 -8.70 -7.83
C GLY A 178 21.05 -9.69 -6.87
N LEU A 179 21.43 -9.67 -5.59
CA LEU A 179 20.81 -10.51 -4.55
C LEU A 179 19.32 -10.17 -4.36
N VAL A 180 18.98 -8.89 -4.25
CA VAL A 180 17.58 -8.45 -4.08
C VAL A 180 16.73 -8.88 -5.27
N ILE A 181 17.21 -8.70 -6.51
CA ILE A 181 16.50 -9.16 -7.71
C ILE A 181 16.30 -10.68 -7.69
N ALA A 182 17.32 -11.45 -7.29
CA ALA A 182 17.24 -12.91 -7.22
C ALA A 182 16.19 -13.37 -6.20
N GLU A 183 16.15 -12.76 -5.01
CA GLU A 183 15.13 -13.06 -3.98
C GLU A 183 13.72 -12.58 -4.37
N LEU A 184 13.61 -11.66 -5.33
CA LEU A 184 12.36 -11.27 -5.97
C LEU A 184 12.01 -12.16 -7.18
N ASN A 185 12.69 -13.29 -7.37
CA ASN A 185 12.53 -14.20 -8.52
C ASN A 185 12.68 -13.49 -9.88
N TYR A 186 13.53 -12.46 -9.95
CA TYR A 186 13.73 -11.62 -11.13
C TYR A 186 12.48 -10.86 -11.59
N ASP A 187 11.44 -10.82 -10.74
CA ASP A 187 10.19 -10.11 -10.99
C ASP A 187 10.12 -8.86 -10.11
N VAL A 188 10.63 -7.77 -10.68
CA VAL A 188 10.71 -6.44 -10.06
C VAL A 188 9.52 -5.55 -10.44
N GLN A 189 8.51 -6.08 -11.13
CA GLN A 189 7.31 -5.33 -11.45
C GLN A 189 6.38 -5.32 -10.24
N GLU A 190 6.02 -4.11 -9.79
CA GLU A 190 5.09 -3.89 -8.69
C GLU A 190 4.04 -2.85 -9.08
N VAL A 191 2.85 -3.03 -8.52
CA VAL A 191 1.75 -2.09 -8.64
C VAL A 191 1.66 -1.29 -7.36
N SER A 192 1.74 0.04 -7.47
CA SER A 192 1.52 0.94 -6.34
C SER A 192 0.02 1.05 -6.04
N PRO A 193 -0.38 1.16 -4.76
CA PRO A 193 -1.74 1.61 -4.44
C PRO A 193 -2.08 2.94 -5.11
N LEU A 194 -1.09 3.79 -5.37
CA LEU A 194 -1.27 5.06 -6.07
C LEU A 194 -1.65 4.87 -7.55
N ASP A 195 -1.29 3.75 -8.20
CA ASP A 195 -1.73 3.47 -9.57
C ASP A 195 -3.25 3.35 -9.65
N TYR A 196 -3.86 2.68 -8.66
CA TYR A 196 -5.32 2.61 -8.55
C TYR A 196 -5.93 3.98 -8.23
N LEU A 197 -5.30 4.72 -7.33
CA LEU A 197 -5.78 6.05 -6.95
C LEU A 197 -5.67 7.04 -8.12
N ASP A 198 -4.68 6.94 -9.00
CA ASP A 198 -4.57 7.80 -10.19
C ASP A 198 -5.78 7.63 -11.14
N VAL A 199 -6.39 6.44 -11.18
CA VAL A 199 -7.61 6.18 -11.95
C VAL A 199 -8.88 6.62 -11.21
N ILE A 200 -8.92 6.45 -9.89
CA ILE A 200 -10.14 6.68 -9.09
C ILE A 200 -10.26 8.15 -8.66
N LEU A 201 -9.15 8.79 -8.28
CA LEU A 201 -9.13 10.15 -7.74
C LEU A 201 -9.67 11.24 -8.67
N PRO A 202 -9.56 11.16 -10.01
CA PRO A 202 -10.23 12.10 -10.90
C PRO A 202 -11.75 12.20 -10.67
N HIS A 203 -12.38 11.12 -10.21
CA HIS A 203 -13.81 11.09 -9.86
C HIS A 203 -14.11 11.63 -8.45
N ILE A 204 -13.07 11.83 -7.63
CA ILE A 204 -13.16 12.30 -6.23
C ILE A 204 -11.99 13.26 -5.91
N SER A 205 -11.80 14.27 -6.76
CA SER A 205 -10.58 15.09 -6.81
C SER A 205 -10.22 15.78 -5.49
N TYR A 206 -11.21 16.08 -4.65
CA TYR A 206 -11.03 16.69 -3.33
C TYR A 206 -10.31 15.78 -2.32
N LEU A 207 -10.18 14.48 -2.58
CA LEU A 207 -9.51 13.51 -1.69
C LEU A 207 -8.01 13.32 -1.99
N SER A 208 -7.50 13.88 -3.09
CA SER A 208 -6.21 13.50 -3.68
C SER A 208 -5.01 13.52 -2.73
N GLN A 209 -4.77 14.65 -2.04
CA GLN A 209 -3.59 14.80 -1.19
C GLN A 209 -3.65 13.92 0.07
N MET A 210 -4.82 13.81 0.69
CA MET A 210 -5.01 12.97 1.87
C MET A 210 -4.88 11.48 1.52
N CYS A 211 -5.40 11.06 0.36
CA CYS A 211 -5.27 9.69 -0.10
C CYS A 211 -3.80 9.28 -0.27
N GLN A 212 -2.94 10.15 -0.81
CA GLN A 212 -1.51 9.83 -0.95
C GLN A 212 -0.84 9.58 0.40
N GLN A 213 -1.09 10.43 1.40
CA GLN A 213 -0.51 10.29 2.74
C GLN A 213 -1.06 9.06 3.48
N ALA A 214 -2.38 8.85 3.45
CA ALA A 214 -3.00 7.69 4.08
C ALA A 214 -2.52 6.38 3.46
N SER A 215 -2.34 6.34 2.13
CA SER A 215 -1.84 5.16 1.43
C SER A 215 -0.41 4.77 1.87
N LEU A 216 0.48 5.76 2.02
CA LEU A 216 1.83 5.53 2.54
C LEU A 216 1.81 5.01 3.97
N LEU A 217 1.01 5.62 4.84
CA LEU A 217 0.89 5.20 6.23
C LEU A 217 0.36 3.77 6.31
N LEU A 218 -0.66 3.41 5.52
CA LEU A 218 -1.16 2.05 5.45
C LEU A 218 -0.06 1.05 5.05
N LEU A 219 0.76 1.37 4.04
CA LEU A 219 1.88 0.50 3.66
C LEU A 219 2.93 0.33 4.78
N ALA A 220 3.02 1.25 5.74
CA ALA A 220 3.89 1.08 6.90
C ALA A 220 3.35 0.09 7.94
N HIS A 221 2.04 -0.21 7.92
CA HIS A 221 1.46 -1.13 8.89
C HIS A 221 1.79 -2.59 8.52
N GLU A 222 2.22 -3.39 9.50
CA GLU A 222 2.63 -4.78 9.27
C GLU A 222 1.53 -5.66 8.66
N GLU A 223 0.27 -5.40 9.02
CA GLU A 223 -0.87 -6.13 8.46
C GLU A 223 -1.01 -5.94 6.95
N MET A 224 -0.51 -4.82 6.40
CA MET A 224 -0.60 -4.49 4.98
C MET A 224 0.54 -5.11 4.15
N VAL A 225 1.55 -5.72 4.78
CA VAL A 225 2.72 -6.30 4.11
C VAL A 225 2.33 -7.33 3.04
N ARG A 226 1.28 -8.14 3.30
CA ARG A 226 0.80 -9.19 2.40
C ARG A 226 -0.47 -8.83 1.66
N GLN A 227 -1.05 -7.66 1.96
CA GLN A 227 -2.28 -7.23 1.32
C GLN A 227 -1.99 -6.74 -0.09
N PRO A 228 -2.88 -6.98 -1.05
CA PRO A 228 -2.77 -6.42 -2.39
C PRO A 228 -2.89 -4.89 -2.36
N SER A 229 -2.25 -4.23 -3.33
CA SER A 229 -2.24 -2.77 -3.45
C SER A 229 -3.64 -2.19 -3.68
N SER A 230 -4.51 -2.94 -4.35
CA SER A 230 -5.93 -2.64 -4.54
C SER A 230 -6.66 -2.51 -3.20
N LEU A 231 -6.42 -3.43 -2.25
CA LEU A 231 -7.01 -3.36 -0.91
C LEU A 231 -6.46 -2.16 -0.11
N VAL A 232 -5.18 -1.85 -0.25
CA VAL A 232 -4.59 -0.65 0.37
C VAL A 232 -5.26 0.62 -0.18
N ALA A 233 -5.46 0.71 -1.49
CA ALA A 233 -6.15 1.84 -2.13
C ALA A 233 -7.62 1.94 -1.66
N LEU A 234 -8.32 0.80 -1.56
CA LEU A 234 -9.65 0.68 -0.99
C LEU A 234 -9.74 1.27 0.43
N PHE A 235 -8.87 0.79 1.33
CA PHE A 235 -8.84 1.28 2.71
C PHE A 235 -8.50 2.77 2.77
N THR A 236 -7.58 3.22 1.91
CA THR A 236 -7.22 4.64 1.78
C THR A 236 -8.45 5.49 1.46
N ILE A 237 -9.23 5.09 0.46
CA ILE A 237 -10.43 5.83 0.03
C ILE A 237 -11.43 5.90 1.17
N VAL A 238 -11.81 4.75 1.75
CA VAL A 238 -12.82 4.69 2.83
C VAL A 238 -12.37 5.48 4.07
N PHE A 239 -11.08 5.41 4.43
CA PHE A 239 -10.52 6.21 5.51
C PHE A 239 -10.63 7.71 5.24
N THR A 240 -10.31 8.13 4.02
CA THR A 240 -10.31 9.55 3.68
C THR A 240 -11.73 10.12 3.66
N ILE A 241 -12.69 9.34 3.17
CA ILE A 241 -14.13 9.67 3.23
C ILE A 241 -14.58 9.89 4.68
N ARG A 242 -14.20 8.98 5.58
CA ARG A 242 -14.54 9.07 7.02
C ARG A 242 -14.06 10.40 7.60
N ASN A 243 -12.80 10.76 7.36
CA ASN A 243 -12.19 11.94 7.93
C ASN A 243 -12.72 13.26 7.36
N MET A 244 -13.40 13.23 6.21
CA MET A 244 -14.09 14.39 5.66
C MET A 244 -15.48 14.63 6.25
N GLY A 245 -15.86 13.90 7.30
CA GLY A 245 -17.08 14.18 8.05
C GLY A 245 -18.32 13.44 7.55
N ALA A 246 -18.16 12.43 6.67
CA ALA A 246 -19.26 11.54 6.30
C ALA A 246 -19.79 10.70 7.49
N GLY A 247 -19.04 10.66 8.61
CA GLY A 247 -19.44 9.98 9.83
C GLY A 247 -19.23 8.46 9.78
N ASP A 248 -19.21 7.83 10.94
CA ASP A 248 -18.99 6.38 11.06
C ASP A 248 -20.15 5.56 10.45
N ASP A 249 -21.36 6.12 10.39
CA ASP A 249 -22.55 5.45 9.83
C ASP A 249 -22.45 5.24 8.31
N ALA A 250 -21.96 6.25 7.58
CA ALA A 250 -21.73 6.12 6.14
C ALA A 250 -20.65 5.06 5.88
N VAL A 251 -19.57 5.06 6.66
CA VAL A 251 -18.51 4.05 6.57
C VAL A 251 -19.05 2.65 6.86
N ALA A 252 -19.87 2.49 7.90
CA ALA A 252 -20.47 1.20 8.24
C ALA A 252 -21.37 0.69 7.11
N LEU A 253 -22.16 1.57 6.49
CA LEU A 253 -22.98 1.21 5.33
C LEU A 253 -22.12 0.75 4.14
N LEU A 254 -21.03 1.48 3.84
CA LEU A 254 -20.10 1.09 2.77
C LEU A 254 -19.51 -0.30 3.04
N LEU A 255 -19.02 -0.53 4.27
CA LEU A 255 -18.38 -1.78 4.65
C LEU A 255 -19.34 -2.96 4.79
N SER A 256 -20.65 -2.73 4.88
CA SER A 256 -21.65 -3.77 5.14
C SER A 256 -21.66 -4.91 4.12
N SER A 257 -21.23 -4.65 2.89
CA SER A 257 -21.13 -5.65 1.82
C SER A 257 -19.80 -6.41 1.79
N TRP A 258 -18.83 -6.02 2.62
CA TRP A 258 -17.52 -6.66 2.67
C TRP A 258 -17.51 -7.90 3.56
N PRO A 259 -16.64 -8.88 3.29
CA PRO A 259 -16.36 -9.95 4.24
C PRO A 259 -15.92 -9.39 5.60
N GLU A 260 -16.40 -9.99 6.70
CA GLU A 260 -16.10 -9.56 8.07
C GLU A 260 -14.59 -9.41 8.34
N CYS A 261 -13.77 -10.28 7.75
CA CYS A 261 -12.31 -10.20 7.89
C CYS A 261 -11.73 -8.88 7.34
N ARG A 262 -12.28 -8.36 6.23
CA ARG A 262 -11.88 -7.07 5.65
C ARG A 262 -12.42 -5.90 6.45
N GLN A 263 -13.65 -6.00 6.96
CA GLN A 263 -14.19 -4.98 7.85
C GLN A 263 -13.33 -4.85 9.11
N ALA A 264 -12.99 -5.97 9.76
CA ALA A 264 -12.13 -5.99 10.94
C ALA A 264 -10.71 -5.44 10.64
N ALA A 265 -10.13 -5.78 9.49
CA ALA A 265 -8.85 -5.22 9.05
C ALA A 265 -8.96 -3.70 8.82
N PHE A 266 -10.02 -3.22 8.17
CA PHE A 266 -10.26 -1.79 8.00
C PHE A 266 -10.33 -1.06 9.36
N TYR A 267 -11.09 -1.58 10.33
CA TYR A 267 -11.18 -0.92 11.64
C TYR A 267 -9.84 -0.86 12.38
N ARG A 268 -9.00 -1.89 12.29
CA ARG A 268 -7.62 -1.85 12.82
C ARG A 268 -6.77 -0.81 12.11
N MET A 269 -6.84 -0.75 10.78
CA MET A 269 -6.09 0.22 9.99
C MET A 269 -6.56 1.65 10.23
N ASN A 270 -7.86 1.86 10.38
CA ASN A 270 -8.45 3.14 10.75
C ASN A 270 -7.97 3.60 12.13
N ALA A 271 -7.92 2.71 13.12
CA ALA A 271 -7.37 3.01 14.43
C ALA A 271 -5.89 3.40 14.35
N PHE A 272 -5.09 2.68 13.56
CA PHE A 272 -3.69 3.01 13.32
C PHE A 272 -3.51 4.39 12.65
N LEU A 273 -4.30 4.69 11.62
CA LEU A 273 -4.21 5.97 10.92
C LEU A 273 -4.63 7.15 11.79
N ASN A 274 -5.59 6.96 12.71
CA ASN A 274 -5.99 7.99 13.67
C ASN A 274 -4.85 8.40 14.63
N CYS A 275 -3.77 7.62 14.75
CA CYS A 275 -2.58 8.03 15.50
C CYS A 275 -1.78 9.16 14.80
N PHE A 276 -2.13 9.52 13.56
CA PHE A 276 -1.42 10.50 12.73
C PHE A 276 -2.29 11.68 12.25
N THR A 277 -3.56 11.71 12.64
CA THR A 277 -4.52 12.79 12.35
C THR A 277 -4.81 13.60 13.59
#